data_AF-A0A7M3Z6N8-F1
#
_entry.id   AF-A0A7M3Z6N8-F1
#
_cell.length_a   1.000
_cell.length_b   1.000
_cell.length_c   1.000
_cell.angle_alpha   90.00
_cell.angle_beta   90.00
_cell.angle_gamma   90.00
#
_symmetry.space_group_name_H-M   'P 1'
#
loop_
_entity.id
_entity.type
_entity.pdbx_description
1 polymer ?
#
loop_
_entity_poly.entity_id
_entity_poly.type
_entity_poly.pdbx_seq_one_letter_code
_entity_poly.pdbx_strand_id
1 'polypeptide(L)'
;YNDLDLHVVCPSGERIHGGNKISGCGGELDVDANVRAETRKPVENVFWEEGKAPAGRYQVYVHYYKKHKKRRSKDPTKFQVIINEGGDPREYNGELSMGDPIMLVAEFNLPSPEERAARRRALEEELRAAGMDVPEAAAAISEVEENRQAEMEAAEAERLAEIEAAREEEVLESKEAAQRAMSELQAR
;
A
#
# COMPACT_ATOMS: atom_id res chain seq x y z
N TYR A 1 7.26 -11.06 -5.28
CA TYR A 1 6.52 -12.32 -5.17
C TYR A 1 6.38 -12.77 -3.74
N ASN A 2 7.28 -12.44 -2.81
CA ASN A 2 6.97 -12.66 -1.40
C ASN A 2 5.76 -11.82 -0.96
N ASP A 3 5.09 -12.33 0.06
CA ASP A 3 3.89 -11.80 0.69
C ASP A 3 4.32 -11.06 1.94
N LEU A 4 4.21 -9.73 1.90
CA LEU A 4 4.40 -8.86 3.05
C LEU A 4 3.06 -8.21 3.33
N ASP A 5 2.56 -8.39 4.55
CA ASP A 5 1.26 -7.85 4.96
C ASP A 5 1.47 -6.53 5.71
N LEU A 6 0.64 -5.54 5.38
CA LEU A 6 0.46 -4.32 6.15
C LEU A 6 -0.54 -4.57 7.28
N HIS A 7 -0.12 -4.26 8.51
CA HIS A 7 -1.01 -4.27 9.66
C HIS A 7 -1.07 -2.88 10.29
N VAL A 8 -2.29 -2.36 10.50
CA VAL A 8 -2.50 -1.08 11.18
C VAL A 8 -3.39 -1.28 12.38
N VAL A 9 -2.93 -0.89 13.57
CA VAL A 9 -3.75 -0.83 14.77
C VAL A 9 -4.27 0.58 14.91
N CYS A 10 -5.60 0.76 14.83
CA CYS A 10 -6.23 2.07 15.00
C CYS A 10 -6.53 2.35 16.49
N PRO A 11 -6.92 3.60 16.85
CA PRO A 11 -7.18 3.98 18.24
C PRO A 11 -8.27 3.15 18.95
N SER A 12 -9.17 2.49 18.22
CA SER A 12 -10.15 1.56 18.81
C SER A 12 -9.49 0.30 19.40
N GLY A 13 -8.22 0.03 19.06
CA GLY A 13 -7.49 -1.19 19.39
C GLY A 13 -7.66 -2.29 18.35
N GLU A 14 -8.53 -2.11 17.36
CA GLU A 14 -8.68 -3.05 16.25
C GLU A 14 -7.46 -3.02 15.33
N ARG A 15 -7.10 -4.21 14.84
CA ARG A 15 -6.02 -4.39 13.86
C ARG A 15 -6.62 -4.64 12.49
N ILE A 16 -6.30 -3.76 11.54
CA ILE A 16 -6.60 -3.89 10.12
C ILE A 16 -5.48 -4.71 9.47
N HIS A 17 -5.84 -5.74 8.71
CA HIS A 17 -4.93 -6.61 7.92
C HIS A 17 -5.74 -7.50 6.97
N GLY A 18 -5.10 -8.35 6.15
CA GLY A 18 -5.79 -9.20 5.16
C GLY A 18 -6.95 -10.05 5.69
N GLY A 19 -6.91 -10.45 6.97
CA GLY A 19 -7.98 -11.21 7.65
C GLY A 19 -9.05 -10.35 8.33
N ASN A 20 -8.82 -9.05 8.49
CA ASN A 20 -9.75 -8.07 9.05
C ASN A 20 -9.59 -6.74 8.29
N LYS A 21 -10.24 -6.65 7.12
CA LYS A 21 -9.99 -5.54 6.18
C LYS A 21 -10.68 -4.24 6.56
N ILE A 22 -11.77 -4.29 7.33
CA ILE A 22 -12.54 -3.11 7.72
C ILE A 22 -12.60 -3.08 9.24
N SER A 23 -12.15 -1.98 9.83
CA SER A 23 -12.27 -1.73 11.26
C SER A 23 -13.60 -1.07 11.60
N GLY A 24 -14.09 -1.26 12.83
CA GLY A 24 -15.23 -0.50 13.34
C GLY A 24 -14.99 1.02 13.42
N CYS A 25 -13.71 1.42 13.38
CA CYS A 25 -13.26 2.81 13.34
C CYS A 25 -13.21 3.41 11.91
N GLY A 26 -13.69 2.68 10.89
CA GLY A 26 -13.84 3.17 9.51
C GLY A 26 -12.57 3.11 8.65
N GLY A 27 -11.51 2.46 9.14
CA GLY A 27 -10.31 2.20 8.35
C GLY A 27 -10.44 0.94 7.51
N GLU A 28 -9.95 0.99 6.27
CA GLU A 28 -10.10 -0.04 5.26
C GLU A 28 -8.74 -0.42 4.63
N LEU A 29 -8.49 -1.73 4.49
CA LEU A 29 -7.43 -2.28 3.65
C LEU A 29 -7.99 -2.54 2.25
N ASP A 30 -7.55 -1.76 1.27
CA ASP A 30 -8.05 -1.84 -0.12
C ASP A 30 -7.46 -3.03 -0.88
N VAL A 31 -6.15 -3.23 -0.77
CA VAL A 31 -5.35 -4.14 -1.56
C VAL A 31 -4.52 -5.03 -0.64
N ASP A 32 -4.68 -6.34 -0.85
CA ASP A 32 -3.97 -7.42 -0.18
C ASP A 32 -3.19 -8.15 -1.26
N ALA A 33 -1.90 -7.83 -1.40
CA ALA A 33 -1.14 -8.10 -2.60
C ALA A 33 -0.18 -9.28 -2.40
N ASN A 34 -0.12 -10.17 -3.40
CA ASN A 34 0.70 -11.39 -3.42
C ASN A 34 0.18 -12.59 -2.62
N VAL A 35 -1.09 -12.62 -2.21
CA VAL A 35 -1.75 -13.86 -1.74
C VAL A 35 -1.45 -15.07 -2.64
N ARG A 36 -1.38 -14.84 -3.96
CA ARG A 36 -1.05 -15.83 -5.01
C ARG A 36 0.26 -15.57 -5.77
N ALA A 37 1.19 -14.80 -5.21
CA ALA A 37 2.49 -14.48 -5.83
C ALA A 37 2.39 -13.91 -7.25
N GLU A 38 1.60 -12.86 -7.40
CA GLU A 38 1.18 -12.33 -8.71
C GLU A 38 2.18 -11.31 -9.24
N THR A 39 2.80 -10.51 -8.36
CA THR A 39 3.68 -9.41 -8.75
C THR A 39 5.03 -9.40 -8.04
N ARG A 40 5.96 -8.62 -8.58
CA ARG A 40 7.25 -8.28 -7.96
C ARG A 40 7.26 -6.91 -7.27
N LYS A 41 6.21 -6.10 -7.48
CA LYS A 41 6.00 -4.80 -6.84
C LYS A 41 4.67 -4.82 -6.06
N PRO A 42 4.54 -5.61 -4.99
CA PRO A 42 3.32 -5.61 -4.17
C PRO A 42 3.13 -4.25 -3.51
N VAL A 43 1.87 -3.83 -3.39
CA VAL A 43 1.44 -2.61 -2.69
C VAL A 43 0.23 -3.00 -1.87
N GLU A 44 0.19 -2.55 -0.62
CA GLU A 44 -0.97 -2.64 0.27
C GLU A 44 -1.20 -1.28 0.89
N ASN A 45 -2.45 -0.84 0.96
CA ASN A 45 -2.80 0.47 1.49
C ASN A 45 -3.94 0.35 2.50
N VAL A 46 -3.80 1.08 3.61
CA VAL A 46 -4.86 1.24 4.60
C VAL A 46 -5.22 2.70 4.66
N PHE A 47 -6.50 3.01 4.44
CA PHE A 47 -6.99 4.38 4.39
C PHE A 47 -8.22 4.58 5.26
N TRP A 48 -8.49 5.84 5.55
CA TRP A 48 -9.75 6.33 6.09
C TRP A 48 -10.27 7.38 5.13
N GLU A 49 -11.59 7.48 4.99
CA GLU A 49 -12.22 8.62 4.30
C GLU A 49 -11.69 9.96 4.86
N GLU A 50 -11.62 10.97 4.00
CA GLU A 50 -11.02 12.24 4.38
C GLU A 50 -11.70 12.84 5.63
N GLY A 51 -10.87 13.20 6.61
CA GLY A 51 -11.34 13.76 7.88
C GLY A 51 -11.95 12.74 8.84
N LYS A 52 -12.26 11.51 8.42
CA LYS A 52 -12.93 10.49 9.24
C LYS A 52 -12.00 9.69 10.14
N ALA A 53 -10.69 9.71 9.88
CA ALA A 53 -9.71 9.06 10.74
C ALA A 53 -9.87 9.53 12.22
N PRO A 54 -10.12 8.60 13.16
CA PRO A 54 -10.28 8.95 14.58
C PRO A 54 -8.99 9.47 15.20
N ALA A 55 -9.13 10.38 16.16
CA ALA A 55 -8.00 10.86 16.94
C ALA A 55 -7.42 9.73 17.81
N GLY A 56 -6.11 9.80 18.05
CA GLY A 56 -5.44 8.92 19.00
C GLY A 56 -4.26 8.16 18.40
N ARG A 57 -3.86 7.09 19.10
CA ARG A 57 -2.63 6.35 18.81
C ARG A 57 -2.84 5.33 17.69
N TYR A 58 -1.98 5.40 16.68
CA TYR A 58 -1.88 4.46 15.59
C TYR A 58 -0.53 3.73 15.66
N GLN A 59 -0.54 2.47 15.27
CA GLN A 59 0.68 1.67 15.13
C GLN A 59 0.66 0.96 13.78
N VAL A 60 1.75 1.08 13.04
CA VAL A 60 1.91 0.51 11.70
C VAL A 60 2.98 -0.56 11.75
N TYR A 61 2.64 -1.75 11.27
CA TYR A 61 3.51 -2.91 11.26
C TYR A 61 3.60 -3.51 9.86
N VAL A 62 4.72 -4.16 9.58
CA VAL A 62 4.91 -5.01 8.41
C VAL A 62 5.21 -6.43 8.88
N HIS A 63 4.54 -7.39 8.27
CA HIS A 63 4.68 -8.80 8.60
C HIS A 63 5.08 -9.61 7.37
N TYR A 64 6.09 -10.47 7.50
CA TYR A 64 6.44 -11.39 6.43
C TYR A 64 5.53 -12.62 6.48
N TYR A 65 4.36 -12.53 5.84
CA TYR A 65 3.35 -13.58 5.89
C TYR A 65 3.79 -14.85 5.16
N LYS A 66 4.32 -14.73 3.93
CA LYS A 66 4.64 -15.91 3.13
C LYS A 66 5.77 -15.73 2.13
N LYS A 67 6.70 -16.70 2.16
CA LYS A 67 7.74 -16.83 1.13
C LYS A 67 7.25 -17.74 0.01
N HIS A 68 7.04 -17.15 -1.17
CA HIS A 68 6.56 -17.89 -2.34
C HIS A 68 7.73 -18.52 -3.11
N LYS A 69 7.56 -19.78 -3.54
CA LYS A 69 8.56 -20.57 -4.29
C LYS A 69 8.65 -20.17 -5.78
N LYS A 70 8.76 -18.87 -6.06
CA LYS A 70 9.00 -18.34 -7.41
C LYS A 70 10.46 -17.91 -7.58
N ARG A 71 10.97 -18.00 -8.81
CA ARG A 71 12.31 -17.51 -9.15
C ARG A 71 12.39 -16.02 -8.80
N ARG A 72 13.53 -15.58 -8.23
CA ARG A 72 13.79 -14.18 -7.83
C ARG A 72 12.96 -13.68 -6.63
N SER A 73 12.27 -14.56 -5.89
CA SER A 73 11.81 -14.27 -4.52
C SER A 73 13.01 -14.15 -3.58
N LYS A 74 13.57 -12.94 -3.46
CA LYS A 74 14.73 -12.66 -2.59
C LYS A 74 14.32 -12.65 -1.12
N ASP A 75 15.26 -12.93 -0.24
CA ASP A 75 15.07 -12.93 1.20
C ASP A 75 16.42 -12.51 1.81
N PRO A 76 16.51 -11.39 2.56
CA PRO A 76 15.41 -10.53 3.02
C PRO A 76 14.67 -9.79 1.89
N THR A 77 13.40 -9.47 2.14
CA THR A 77 12.54 -8.67 1.26
C THR A 77 12.52 -7.23 1.74
N LYS A 78 12.92 -6.30 0.87
CA LYS A 78 12.88 -4.86 1.15
C LYS A 78 11.46 -4.32 0.99
N PHE A 79 11.11 -3.33 1.80
CA PHE A 79 9.84 -2.63 1.73
C PHE A 79 10.03 -1.13 2.03
N GLN A 80 9.03 -0.35 1.64
CA GLN A 80 8.87 1.06 1.98
C GLN A 80 7.43 1.25 2.48
N VAL A 81 7.27 1.98 3.58
CA VAL A 81 5.97 2.39 4.13
C VAL A 81 5.92 3.90 4.09
N ILE A 82 4.84 4.44 3.51
CA ILE A 82 4.57 5.87 3.46
C ILE A 82 3.34 6.13 4.35
N ILE A 83 3.46 7.08 5.27
CA ILE A 83 2.38 7.44 6.19
C ILE A 83 2.00 8.90 5.95
N ASN A 84 0.74 9.13 5.56
CA ASN A 84 0.15 10.45 5.45
C ASN A 84 -0.89 10.65 6.57
N GLU A 85 -0.66 11.64 7.44
CA GLU A 85 -1.54 11.97 8.57
C GLU A 85 -2.16 13.38 8.48
N GLY A 86 -2.20 13.97 7.28
CA GLY A 86 -2.73 15.32 7.05
C GLY A 86 -1.66 16.43 7.11
N GLY A 87 -0.43 16.09 6.72
CA GLY A 87 0.71 17.00 6.60
C GLY A 87 1.75 16.36 5.68
N ASP A 88 3.04 16.66 5.89
CA ASP A 88 4.10 16.04 5.10
C ASP A 88 4.16 14.52 5.32
N PRO A 89 4.08 13.71 4.24
CA PRO A 89 4.20 12.27 4.36
C PRO A 89 5.56 11.87 4.95
N ARG A 90 5.55 10.84 5.79
CA ARG A 90 6.78 10.23 6.32
C ARG A 90 7.03 8.90 5.64
N GLU A 91 8.27 8.70 5.21
CA GLU A 91 8.71 7.46 4.59
C GLU A 91 9.59 6.63 5.52
N TYR A 92 9.34 5.34 5.57
CA TYR A 92 10.09 4.36 6.35
C TYR A 92 10.53 3.24 5.43
N ASN A 93 11.84 2.99 5.40
CA ASN A 93 12.42 1.91 4.61
C ASN A 93 12.88 0.79 5.54
N GLY A 94 12.68 -0.46 5.12
CA GLY A 94 13.10 -1.61 5.91
C GLY A 94 13.28 -2.85 5.06
N GLU A 95 13.70 -3.93 5.71
CA GLU A 95 13.72 -5.25 5.13
C GLU A 95 13.37 -6.29 6.18
N LEU A 96 12.71 -7.37 5.75
CA LEU A 96 12.26 -8.46 6.60
C LEU A 96 12.64 -9.79 5.97
N SER A 97 13.01 -10.74 6.81
CA SER A 97 13.19 -12.13 6.44
C SER A 97 12.04 -13.01 6.90
N MET A 98 11.86 -14.15 6.22
CA MET A 98 10.82 -15.11 6.60
C MET A 98 11.15 -15.71 7.97
N GLY A 99 10.23 -15.57 8.93
CA GLY A 99 10.38 -16.03 10.31
C GLY A 99 10.76 -14.92 11.29
N ASP A 100 11.05 -13.70 10.81
CA ASP A 100 11.20 -12.54 11.68
C ASP A 100 9.86 -12.22 12.38
N PRO A 101 9.90 -11.70 13.63
CA PRO A 101 8.68 -11.21 14.27
C PRO A 101 8.08 -10.05 13.46
N ILE A 102 6.77 -9.85 13.60
CA ILE A 102 6.09 -8.69 13.03
C ILE A 102 6.81 -7.39 13.46
N MET A 103 7.22 -6.59 12.48
CA MET A 103 8.03 -5.41 12.72
C MET A 103 7.13 -4.19 12.93
N LEU A 104 7.29 -3.50 14.06
CA LEU A 104 6.73 -2.16 14.24
C LEU A 104 7.56 -1.19 13.40
N VAL A 105 6.92 -0.56 12.41
CA VAL A 105 7.57 0.40 11.52
C VAL A 105 7.43 1.81 12.06
N ALA A 106 6.23 2.17 12.52
CA ALA A 106 5.95 3.50 13.03
C ALA A 106 4.84 3.47 14.08
N GLU A 107 4.90 4.46 14.97
CA GLU A 107 3.87 4.76 15.94
C GLU A 107 3.68 6.27 15.98
N PHE A 108 2.44 6.72 15.92
CA PHE A 108 2.10 8.14 15.93
C PHE A 108 0.75 8.38 16.60
N ASN A 109 0.52 9.62 17.01
CA ASN A 109 -0.76 10.04 17.58
C ASN A 109 -1.42 11.06 16.66
N LEU A 110 -2.55 10.68 16.05
CA LEU A 110 -3.31 11.56 15.18
C LEU A 110 -4.07 12.60 16.03
N PRO A 111 -3.91 13.90 15.78
CA PRO A 111 -4.64 14.95 16.48
C PRO A 111 -6.15 14.85 16.24
N SER A 112 -6.92 15.46 17.12
CA SER A 112 -8.38 15.56 16.98
C SER A 112 -8.79 16.25 15.68
N PRO A 113 -9.99 15.96 15.15
CA PRO A 113 -10.50 16.67 13.99
C PRO A 113 -10.49 18.20 14.17
N GLU A 114 -10.77 18.70 15.38
CA GLU A 114 -10.73 20.13 15.70
C GLU A 114 -9.30 20.68 15.65
N GLU A 115 -8.32 19.99 16.21
CA GLU A 115 -6.91 20.39 16.14
C GLU A 115 -6.38 20.39 14.70
N ARG A 116 -6.77 19.38 13.91
CA ARG A 116 -6.41 19.31 12.48
C ARG A 116 -7.05 20.44 11.69
N ALA A 117 -8.32 20.77 11.95
CA ALA A 117 -9.00 21.90 11.33
C ALA A 117 -8.37 23.24 11.73
N ALA A 118 -8.02 23.41 13.00
CA ALA A 118 -7.33 24.60 13.49
C ALA A 118 -5.94 24.76 12.86
N ARG A 119 -5.16 23.68 12.74
CA ARG A 119 -3.85 23.69 12.07
C ARG A 119 -3.98 24.05 10.59
N ARG A 120 -4.96 23.46 9.90
CA ARG A 120 -5.26 23.77 8.50
C ARG A 120 -5.58 25.26 8.33
N ARG A 121 -6.44 25.81 9.19
CA ARG A 121 -6.81 27.22 9.18
C ARG A 121 -5.61 28.14 9.45
N ALA A 122 -4.76 27.80 10.42
CA ALA A 122 -3.57 28.59 10.74
C ALA A 122 -2.58 28.60 9.55
N LEU A 123 -2.37 27.46 8.90
CA LEU A 123 -1.54 27.36 7.70
C LEU A 123 -2.11 28.17 6.53
N GLU A 124 -3.42 28.13 6.35
CA GLU A 124 -4.16 28.96 5.39
C GLU A 124 -3.96 30.46 5.65
N GLU A 125 -4.08 30.91 6.91
CA GLU A 125 -3.85 32.31 7.28
C GLU A 125 -2.39 32.74 7.06
N GLU A 126 -1.41 31.86 7.33
CA GLU A 126 0.01 32.09 7.07
C GLU A 126 0.31 32.22 5.57
N LEU A 127 -0.21 31.31 4.74
CA LEU A 127 -0.07 31.36 3.29
C LEU A 127 -0.68 32.64 2.70
N ARG A 128 -1.87 33.04 3.19
CA ARG A 128 -2.49 34.32 2.82
C ARG A 128 -1.61 35.52 3.18
N ALA A 129 -1.01 35.51 4.37
CA ALA A 129 -0.10 36.57 4.80
C ALA A 129 1.20 36.62 3.96
N ALA A 130 1.64 35.47 3.45
CA ALA A 130 2.75 35.35 2.50
C ALA A 130 2.38 35.76 1.06
N GLY A 131 1.13 36.15 0.82
CA GLY A 131 0.65 36.59 -0.50
C GLY A 131 0.30 35.45 -1.46
N MET A 132 0.15 34.22 -0.96
CA MET A 132 -0.40 33.09 -1.72
C MET A 132 -1.92 33.03 -1.47
N ASP A 133 -2.73 33.07 -2.53
CA ASP A 133 -4.18 33.00 -2.36
C ASP A 133 -4.61 31.59 -1.95
N VAL A 134 -5.37 31.48 -0.85
CA VAL A 134 -5.69 30.20 -0.23
C VAL A 134 -6.71 29.35 -1.00
N PRO A 135 -7.72 29.92 -1.69
CA PRO A 135 -8.54 29.13 -2.60
C PRO A 135 -7.70 28.46 -3.70
N GLU A 136 -6.64 29.14 -4.16
CA GLU A 136 -5.69 28.60 -5.11
C GLU A 136 -4.80 27.52 -4.46
N ALA A 137 -4.37 27.71 -3.20
CA ALA A 137 -3.61 26.70 -2.47
C ALA A 137 -4.44 25.45 -2.12
N ALA A 138 -5.69 25.59 -1.69
CA ALA A 138 -6.58 24.47 -1.38
C ALA A 138 -7.01 23.72 -2.65
N ALA A 139 -7.32 24.45 -3.73
CA ALA A 139 -7.55 23.84 -5.04
C ALA A 139 -6.29 23.15 -5.56
N ALA A 140 -5.12 23.76 -5.43
CA ALA A 140 -3.85 23.16 -5.83
C ALA A 140 -3.49 21.94 -4.98
N ILE A 141 -3.76 21.93 -3.67
CA ILE A 141 -3.53 20.76 -2.81
C ILE A 141 -4.50 19.63 -3.20
N SER A 142 -5.78 19.95 -3.42
CA SER A 142 -6.76 18.96 -3.90
C SER A 142 -6.34 18.40 -5.25
N GLU A 143 -5.95 19.26 -6.19
CA GLU A 143 -5.49 18.87 -7.54
C GLU A 143 -4.19 18.07 -7.48
N VAL A 144 -3.25 18.41 -6.59
CA VAL A 144 -2.03 17.63 -6.37
C VAL A 144 -2.36 16.26 -5.79
N GLU A 145 -3.26 16.16 -4.82
CA GLU A 145 -3.65 14.89 -4.21
C GLU A 145 -4.46 14.02 -5.18
N GLU A 146 -5.36 14.62 -5.96
CA GLU A 146 -6.10 13.97 -7.04
C GLU A 146 -5.15 13.47 -8.12
N ASN A 147 -4.18 14.28 -8.55
CA ASN A 147 -3.16 13.86 -9.52
C ASN A 147 -2.30 12.72 -8.94
N ARG A 148 -1.89 12.80 -7.67
CA ARG A 148 -1.14 11.74 -7.00
C ARG A 148 -1.95 10.44 -6.94
N GLN A 149 -3.24 10.54 -6.61
CA GLN A 149 -4.15 9.40 -6.58
C GLN A 149 -4.32 8.79 -7.98
N ALA A 150 -4.52 9.63 -9.00
CA ALA A 150 -4.62 9.20 -10.39
C ALA A 150 -3.32 8.58 -10.92
N GLU A 151 -2.15 9.11 -10.54
CA GLU A 151 -0.85 8.52 -10.86
C GLU A 151 -0.68 7.15 -10.20
N MET A 152 -1.08 6.99 -8.93
CA MET A 152 -1.06 5.70 -8.23
C MET A 152 -2.03 4.70 -8.86
N GLU A 153 -3.26 5.11 -9.19
CA GLU A 153 -4.24 4.27 -9.87
C GLU A 153 -3.77 3.85 -11.27
N ALA A 154 -3.15 4.77 -12.03
CA ALA A 154 -2.56 4.46 -13.33
C ALA A 154 -1.39 3.48 -13.20
N ALA A 155 -0.52 3.66 -12.20
CA ALA A 155 0.57 2.73 -11.91
C ALA A 155 0.04 1.34 -11.49
N GLU A 156 -1.06 1.29 -10.74
CA GLU A 156 -1.73 0.04 -10.42
C GLU A 156 -2.34 -0.62 -11.66
N ALA A 157 -2.99 0.14 -12.54
CA ALA A 157 -3.56 -0.37 -13.78
C ALA A 157 -2.48 -0.94 -14.73
N GLU A 158 -1.36 -0.24 -14.90
CA GLU A 158 -0.21 -0.73 -15.66
C GLU A 158 0.34 -2.02 -15.04
N ARG A 159 0.48 -2.05 -13.72
CA ARG A 159 0.93 -3.26 -13.00
C ARG A 159 -0.03 -4.43 -13.18
N LEU A 160 -1.35 -4.19 -13.15
CA LEU A 160 -2.35 -5.23 -13.39
C LEU A 160 -2.24 -5.79 -14.82
N ALA A 161 -2.01 -4.92 -15.81
CA ALA A 161 -1.77 -5.34 -17.18
C ALA A 161 -0.47 -6.17 -17.32
N GLU A 162 0.62 -5.80 -16.63
CA GLU A 162 1.85 -6.60 -16.58
C GLU A 162 1.61 -8.00 -15.98
N ILE A 163 0.80 -8.08 -14.92
CA ILE A 163 0.44 -9.36 -14.28
C ILE A 163 -0.35 -10.24 -15.24
N GLU A 164 -1.31 -9.67 -15.96
CA GLU A 164 -2.12 -10.39 -16.95
C GLU A 164 -1.24 -10.90 -18.10
N ALA A 165 -0.40 -10.04 -18.68
CA ALA A 165 0.54 -10.43 -19.73
C ALA A 165 1.49 -11.56 -19.28
N ALA A 166 2.03 -11.49 -18.06
CA ALA A 166 2.89 -12.52 -17.51
C ALA A 166 2.16 -13.86 -17.31
N ARG A 167 0.86 -13.83 -16.95
CA ARG A 167 0.03 -15.04 -16.84
C ARG A 167 -0.21 -15.66 -18.22
N GLU A 168 -0.49 -14.84 -19.23
CA GLU A 168 -0.68 -15.33 -20.61
C GLU A 168 0.58 -15.99 -21.16
N GLU A 169 1.75 -15.38 -20.93
CA GLU A 169 3.05 -15.94 -21.31
C GLU A 169 3.29 -17.30 -20.62
N GLU A 170 3.06 -17.40 -19.32
CA GLU A 170 3.21 -18.67 -18.56
C GLU A 170 2.26 -19.77 -19.09
N VAL A 171 1.03 -19.41 -19.45
CA VAL A 171 0.08 -20.34 -20.07
C VAL A 171 0.55 -20.79 -21.45
N LEU A 172 1.11 -19.89 -22.26
CA LEU A 172 1.64 -20.22 -23.58
C LEU A 172 2.84 -21.16 -23.46
N GLU A 173 3.82 -20.83 -22.60
CA GLU A 173 4.98 -21.68 -22.33
C GLU A 173 4.57 -23.07 -21.84
N SER A 174 3.60 -23.15 -20.93
CA SER A 174 3.07 -24.43 -20.45
C SER A 174 2.43 -25.26 -21.56
N LYS A 175 1.71 -24.62 -22.49
CA LYS A 175 1.11 -25.30 -23.65
C LYS A 175 2.17 -25.82 -24.60
N GLU A 176 3.19 -25.00 -24.91
CA GLU A 176 4.30 -25.41 -25.78
C GLU A 176 5.11 -26.57 -25.16
N ALA A 177 5.39 -26.50 -23.86
CA ALA A 177 6.09 -27.56 -23.14
C ALA A 177 5.30 -28.88 -23.17
N ALA A 178 3.97 -28.81 -22.95
CA ALA A 178 3.10 -29.99 -23.04
C ALA A 178 3.07 -30.57 -24.46
N GLN A 179 3.01 -29.73 -25.49
CA GLN A 179 3.06 -30.16 -26.89
C GLN A 179 4.39 -30.84 -27.23
N ARG A 180 5.53 -30.26 -26.81
CA ARG A 180 6.86 -30.88 -27.00
C ARG A 180 6.94 -32.24 -26.31
N ALA A 181 6.53 -32.33 -25.05
CA ALA A 181 6.52 -33.60 -24.31
C ALA A 181 5.63 -34.67 -24.96
N MET A 182 4.46 -34.29 -25.48
CA MET A 182 3.59 -35.22 -26.23
C MET A 182 4.23 -35.67 -27.55
N SER A 183 4.88 -34.77 -28.28
CA SER A 183 5.56 -35.11 -29.53
C SER A 183 6.75 -36.05 -29.33
N GLU A 184 7.52 -35.86 -28.25
CA GLU A 184 8.63 -36.76 -27.88
C GLU A 184 8.15 -38.15 -27.45
N LEU A 185 6.98 -38.24 -26.80
CA LEU A 185 6.36 -39.52 -26.45
C LEU A 185 5.84 -40.28 -27.68
N GLN A 186 5.29 -39.59 -28.68
CA GLN A 186 4.82 -40.19 -29.93
C GLN A 186 5.97 -40.68 -30.83
N ALA A 187 7.17 -40.13 -30.66
CA ALA A 187 8.37 -40.49 -31.41
C ALA A 187 9.16 -41.68 -30.81
N ARG A 188 8.69 -42.26 -29.71
CA ARG A 188 9.26 -43.46 -29.06
C ARG A 188 8.44 -44.70 -29.36
#